data_AF-A0A7Y1XYD0-F1
#
_entry.id   AF-A0A7Y1XYD0-F1
#
_cell.length_a   1.000
_cell.length_b   1.000
_cell.length_c   1.000
_cell.angle_alpha   90.00
_cell.angle_beta   90.00
_cell.angle_gamma   90.00
#
_symmetry.space_group_name_H-M   'P 1'
#
loop_
_entity.id
_entity.type
_entity.pdbx_description
1 polymer ?
#
loop_
_entity_poly.entity_id
_entity_poly.type
_entity_poly.pdbx_seq_one_letter_code
_entity_poly.pdbx_strand_id
1 'polypeptide(L)'
;MCLILVACGSQKEMVTSLEEQMIDAPFWVTDRPISSFEYIGIGKASKRGAPEEYQAIARRNALNDMATEIDVTVTSNSLLHTLERNDMLTESFSESIITRSNLRLEGFEVTDDYQNEEYYWVYYRLDKQLYEQIKAQRKQEAMERAFQMLSAARTARESAAVGLAAQQYVLALKEMRPHWGEVNTKDGIQVDRVAMDELLQLTQDLDIDLNSQEVYLNSSNDFRHRLEARSVLGTQTTTPQPFAYRFDKERKEKTETDVLTLTLRPQGSEHSILSIEMDPFKDLRKEVRREGMAFLEQVLRPKIALLDIYTQYPDVSIEVSHSDLNGEQGTAPGLRSAIVGGLTDFQIPVDDGSGSAYRIVCRSMSRDGGMTQQFHIVYTDVDIIAIDAQGATVNSTRLESVKGVHNSLENAHTLSLEKCAEQIDEKLLEPLIHALF
;
A
#
# COMPACT_ATOMS: atom_id res chain seq x y z
N MET A 1 80.90 2.86 19.78
CA MET A 1 79.77 2.42 18.94
C MET A 1 78.85 3.61 18.77
N CYS A 2 78.90 4.28 17.62
CA CYS A 2 78.01 5.38 17.28
C CYS A 2 77.61 5.19 15.83
N LEU A 3 76.38 4.70 15.63
CA LEU A 3 75.70 4.72 14.34
C LEU A 3 75.25 6.16 14.10
N ILE A 4 75.67 6.74 12.98
CA ILE A 4 75.05 7.94 12.43
C ILE A 4 74.25 7.50 11.20
N LEU A 5 72.95 7.68 11.30
CA LEU A 5 71.98 7.58 10.22
C LEU A 5 72.09 8.81 9.32
N VAL A 6 72.10 8.59 8.01
CA VAL A 6 71.83 9.60 6.97
C VAL A 6 70.61 9.13 6.21
N ALA A 7 69.57 9.97 6.12
CA ALA A 7 68.80 10.22 4.89
C ALA A 7 67.56 11.11 5.16
N CYS A 8 67.64 12.38 4.76
CA CYS A 8 66.48 13.20 4.42
C CYS A 8 66.93 14.28 3.40
N GLY A 9 66.96 13.90 2.11
CA GLY A 9 67.40 14.78 1.01
C GLY A 9 66.45 14.85 -0.19
N SER A 10 65.40 14.03 -0.23
CA SER A 10 64.57 13.85 -1.43
C SER A 10 63.52 14.95 -1.69
N GLN A 11 63.24 15.83 -0.72
CA GLN A 11 62.19 16.85 -0.88
C GLN A 11 62.68 18.13 -1.57
N LYS A 12 63.98 18.45 -1.50
CA LYS A 12 64.50 19.72 -2.04
C LYS A 12 64.68 19.69 -3.56
N GLU A 13 65.16 18.57 -4.13
CA GLU A 13 65.34 18.42 -5.58
C GLU A 13 64.00 18.38 -6.35
N MET A 14 62.95 17.79 -5.74
CA MET A 14 61.64 17.64 -6.39
C MET A 14 60.86 18.96 -6.50
N VAL A 15 61.12 19.91 -5.59
CA VAL A 15 60.50 21.27 -5.61
C VAL A 15 61.19 22.15 -6.65
N THR A 16 62.53 22.12 -6.73
CA THR A 16 63.30 22.91 -7.72
C THR A 16 62.99 22.50 -9.16
N SER A 17 62.78 21.20 -9.43
CA SER A 17 62.43 20.70 -10.77
C SER A 17 61.02 21.08 -11.23
N LEU A 18 60.07 21.25 -10.29
CA LEU A 18 58.71 21.69 -10.62
C LEU A 18 58.65 23.20 -10.90
N GLU A 19 59.40 24.00 -10.15
CA GLU A 19 59.50 25.45 -10.37
C GLU A 19 60.17 25.79 -11.72
N GLU A 20 61.22 25.05 -12.13
CA GLU A 20 61.87 25.21 -13.44
C GLU A 20 60.96 24.81 -14.62
N GLN A 21 60.04 23.85 -14.43
CA GLN A 21 59.07 23.40 -15.44
C GLN A 21 57.85 24.31 -15.58
N MET A 22 57.75 25.40 -14.80
CA MET A 22 56.64 26.35 -14.81
C MET A 22 57.04 27.75 -15.33
N ILE A 23 58.28 27.94 -15.78
CA ILE A 23 58.83 29.25 -16.22
C ILE A 23 58.05 29.84 -17.42
N ASP A 24 57.52 29.00 -18.31
CA ASP A 24 56.70 29.40 -19.47
C ASP A 24 55.19 29.17 -19.26
N ALA A 25 54.75 28.94 -18.02
CA ALA A 25 53.34 28.72 -17.73
C ALA A 25 52.53 30.02 -17.88
N PRO A 26 51.32 29.97 -18.48
CA PRO A 26 50.39 31.08 -18.45
C PRO A 26 50.07 31.52 -17.02
N PHE A 27 49.82 32.81 -16.81
CA PHE A 27 49.59 33.38 -15.47
C PHE A 27 48.47 32.68 -14.69
N TRP A 28 47.43 32.17 -15.38
CA TRP A 28 46.29 31.51 -14.76
C TRP A 28 46.64 30.13 -14.15
N VAL A 29 47.80 29.55 -14.51
CA VAL A 29 48.30 28.29 -13.95
C VAL A 29 48.94 28.53 -12.57
N THR A 30 49.54 29.69 -12.36
CA THR A 30 50.19 30.08 -11.10
C THR A 30 49.24 30.86 -10.18
N ASP A 31 48.41 31.74 -10.73
CA ASP A 31 47.51 32.62 -10.00
C ASP A 31 46.08 32.55 -10.56
N ARG A 32 45.09 32.27 -9.70
CA ARG A 32 43.68 32.23 -10.11
C ARG A 32 43.22 33.62 -10.58
N PRO A 33 42.66 33.76 -11.79
CA PRO A 33 42.09 35.03 -12.24
C PRO A 33 40.89 35.44 -11.37
N ILE A 34 40.66 36.74 -11.22
CA ILE A 34 39.50 37.29 -10.50
C ILE A 34 38.59 37.98 -11.52
N SER A 35 37.33 37.55 -11.60
CA SER A 35 36.34 38.15 -12.51
C SER A 35 35.04 38.46 -11.79
N SER A 36 34.54 39.70 -11.97
CA SER A 36 33.21 40.07 -11.52
C SER A 36 32.12 39.52 -12.44
N PHE A 37 32.44 39.22 -13.71
CA PHE A 37 31.48 38.86 -14.75
C PHE A 37 31.44 37.36 -15.08
N GLU A 38 32.47 36.61 -14.73
CA GLU A 38 32.60 35.20 -15.10
C GLU A 38 32.84 34.34 -13.86
N TYR A 39 32.31 33.11 -13.86
CA TYR A 39 32.76 32.04 -12.98
C TYR A 39 33.96 31.33 -13.59
N ILE A 40 34.92 30.93 -12.77
CA ILE A 40 36.20 30.38 -13.21
C ILE A 40 36.34 28.94 -12.69
N GLY A 41 36.77 28.03 -13.57
CA GLY A 41 37.12 26.66 -13.20
C GLY A 41 38.48 26.29 -13.72
N ILE A 42 39.42 25.94 -12.83
CA ILE A 42 40.76 25.50 -13.21
C ILE A 42 40.98 24.07 -12.72
N GLY A 43 41.26 23.17 -13.65
CA GLY A 43 41.44 21.75 -13.37
C GLY A 43 42.82 21.26 -13.75
N LYS A 44 43.45 20.46 -12.87
CA LYS A 44 44.74 19.82 -13.09
C LYS A 44 44.63 18.29 -13.07
N ALA A 45 45.38 17.59 -13.90
CA ALA A 45 45.56 16.14 -13.83
C ALA A 45 47.00 15.71 -14.16
N SER A 46 47.46 14.62 -13.55
CA SER A 46 48.77 14.03 -13.85
C SER A 46 48.72 13.20 -15.14
N LYS A 47 49.72 13.39 -16.01
CA LYS A 47 49.91 12.60 -17.24
C LYS A 47 50.46 11.21 -16.95
N ARG A 48 51.07 11.00 -15.79
CA ARG A 48 51.64 9.70 -15.36
C ARG A 48 50.62 8.76 -14.73
N GLY A 49 49.62 9.31 -14.04
CA GLY A 49 48.62 8.53 -13.30
C GLY A 49 47.56 7.87 -14.18
N ALA A 50 47.14 8.52 -15.26
CA ALA A 50 46.17 8.00 -16.22
C ALA A 50 46.49 8.54 -17.64
N PRO A 51 47.47 7.95 -18.35
CA PRO A 51 48.03 8.51 -19.58
C PRO A 51 47.04 8.69 -20.73
N GLU A 52 45.93 7.94 -20.74
CA GLU A 52 44.89 8.05 -21.77
C GLU A 52 43.72 8.98 -21.36
N GLU A 53 43.60 9.32 -20.07
CA GLU A 53 42.42 10.01 -19.51
C GLU A 53 42.75 11.35 -18.84
N TYR A 54 44.02 11.72 -18.71
CA TYR A 54 44.44 12.92 -17.96
C TYR A 54 43.70 14.19 -18.40
N GLN A 55 43.42 14.37 -19.70
CA GLN A 55 42.63 15.50 -20.19
C GLN A 55 41.18 15.45 -19.67
N ALA A 56 40.53 14.29 -19.72
CA ALA A 56 39.16 14.13 -19.22
C ALA A 56 39.10 14.37 -17.70
N ILE A 57 40.10 13.90 -16.96
CA ILE A 57 40.23 14.13 -15.52
C ILE A 57 40.41 15.62 -15.21
N ALA A 58 41.28 16.33 -15.94
CA ALA A 58 41.48 17.77 -15.76
C ALA A 58 40.20 18.56 -16.06
N ARG A 59 39.48 18.23 -17.14
CA ARG A 59 38.19 18.86 -17.47
C ARG A 59 37.16 18.64 -16.36
N ARG A 60 37.05 17.42 -15.83
CA ARG A 60 36.17 17.13 -14.69
C ARG A 60 36.56 17.94 -13.45
N ASN A 61 37.85 18.05 -13.17
CA ASN A 61 38.34 18.83 -12.04
C ASN A 61 38.05 20.33 -12.22
N ALA A 62 38.17 20.88 -13.44
CA ALA A 62 37.83 22.27 -13.74
C ALA A 62 36.34 22.56 -13.54
N LEU A 63 35.46 21.65 -13.96
CA LEU A 63 34.02 21.78 -13.73
C LEU A 63 33.67 21.71 -12.23
N ASN A 64 34.36 20.87 -11.44
CA ASN A 64 34.15 20.81 -10.00
C ASN A 64 34.62 22.10 -9.29
N ASP A 65 35.75 22.68 -9.72
CA ASP A 65 36.23 23.96 -9.20
C ASP A 65 35.24 25.10 -9.55
N MET A 66 34.76 25.16 -10.80
CA MET A 66 33.72 26.10 -11.20
C MET A 66 32.43 25.91 -10.39
N ALA A 67 32.02 24.67 -10.14
CA ALA A 67 30.84 24.38 -9.34
C ALA A 67 30.96 24.93 -7.91
N THR A 68 32.14 24.80 -7.31
CA THR A 68 32.43 25.32 -5.97
C THR A 68 32.35 26.84 -5.91
N GLU A 69 32.67 27.53 -7.02
CA GLU A 69 32.52 28.98 -7.10
C GLU A 69 31.04 29.43 -7.18
N ILE A 70 30.17 28.62 -7.77
CA ILE A 70 28.74 28.95 -7.95
C ILE A 70 27.88 28.64 -6.72
N ASP A 71 28.26 27.67 -5.87
CA ASP A 71 27.40 27.10 -4.81
C ASP A 71 27.15 28.02 -3.58
N VAL A 72 27.18 29.35 -3.77
CA VAL A 72 26.87 30.33 -2.73
C VAL A 72 25.38 30.70 -2.76
N THR A 73 24.62 30.03 -1.89
CA THR A 73 23.31 30.40 -1.31
C THR A 73 22.06 30.32 -2.19
N VAL A 74 21.13 29.42 -1.82
CA VAL A 74 19.69 29.61 -2.03
C VAL A 74 18.92 29.17 -0.79
N THR A 75 18.10 30.06 -0.24
CA THR A 75 17.00 29.71 0.67
C THR A 75 15.83 30.64 0.42
N SER A 76 14.67 30.10 0.07
CA SER A 76 13.35 30.63 0.46
C SER A 76 12.24 29.64 0.12
N ASN A 77 11.43 29.29 1.13
CA ASN A 77 10.54 28.13 1.13
C ASN A 77 9.06 28.53 0.96
N SER A 78 8.59 28.71 -0.28
CA SER A 78 7.18 29.08 -0.54
C SER A 78 6.21 27.89 -0.43
N LEU A 79 6.58 26.70 -0.94
CA LEU A 79 5.74 25.50 -0.90
C LEU A 79 5.61 24.92 0.51
N LEU A 80 6.62 25.13 1.35
CA LEU A 80 6.68 24.64 2.73
C LEU A 80 5.55 25.23 3.59
N HIS A 81 5.16 26.49 3.36
CA HIS A 81 4.03 27.12 4.06
C HIS A 81 2.67 26.47 3.82
N THR A 82 2.45 25.84 2.65
CA THR A 82 1.23 25.06 2.40
C THR A 82 1.25 23.76 3.20
N LEU A 83 2.42 23.14 3.34
CA LEU A 83 2.59 21.90 4.08
C LEU A 83 2.62 22.11 5.60
N GLU A 84 3.05 23.27 6.10
CA GLU A 84 2.96 23.67 7.51
C GLU A 84 1.52 23.71 8.04
N ARG A 85 0.50 23.86 7.18
CA ARG A 85 -0.90 23.72 7.59
C ARG A 85 -1.30 22.27 7.86
N ASN A 86 -0.50 21.32 7.35
CA ASN A 86 -0.71 19.88 7.47
C ASN A 86 0.49 19.25 8.19
N ASP A 87 0.54 19.40 9.52
CA ASP A 87 1.66 19.07 10.43
C ASP A 87 2.37 17.73 10.15
N MET A 88 1.70 16.75 9.54
CA MET A 88 2.27 15.44 9.19
C MET A 88 3.23 15.44 7.96
N LEU A 89 3.19 16.47 7.11
CA LEU A 89 3.92 16.49 5.83
C LEU A 89 5.23 17.30 5.88
N THR A 90 5.37 18.22 6.83
CA THR A 90 6.44 19.23 6.86
C THR A 90 7.83 18.61 7.03
N GLU A 91 7.98 17.60 7.88
CA GLU A 91 9.27 16.97 8.19
C GLU A 91 9.83 16.19 6.98
N SER A 92 9.04 15.24 6.44
CA SER A 92 9.44 14.43 5.28
C SER A 92 9.69 15.25 4.01
N PHE A 93 8.96 16.35 3.83
CA PHE A 93 9.16 17.26 2.70
C PHE A 93 10.44 18.09 2.86
N SER A 94 10.69 18.62 4.06
CA SER A 94 11.91 19.39 4.36
C SER A 94 13.17 18.56 4.10
N GLU A 95 13.19 17.30 4.54
CA GLU A 95 14.28 16.35 4.25
C GLU A 95 14.47 16.14 2.72
N SER A 96 13.36 16.06 1.97
CA SER A 96 13.41 15.83 0.51
C SER A 96 13.93 17.03 -0.30
N ILE A 97 13.72 18.26 0.18
CA ILE A 97 14.22 19.50 -0.43
C ILE A 97 15.70 19.70 -0.13
N ILE A 98 16.11 19.52 1.12
CA ILE A 98 17.48 19.81 1.58
C ILE A 98 18.53 18.95 0.84
N THR A 99 18.12 17.78 0.33
CA THR A 99 19.05 16.75 -0.13
C THR A 99 19.64 16.97 -1.54
N ARG A 100 19.17 17.91 -2.38
CA ARG A 100 19.61 17.95 -3.80
C ARG A 100 19.68 19.35 -4.44
N SER A 101 20.88 19.92 -4.50
CA SER A 101 21.29 20.84 -5.57
C SER A 101 22.24 20.10 -6.49
N ASN A 102 21.75 19.56 -7.61
CA ASN A 102 22.63 19.14 -8.69
C ASN A 102 22.92 20.38 -9.53
N LEU A 103 24.03 21.06 -9.22
CA LEU A 103 24.46 22.21 -9.99
C LEU A 103 24.72 21.78 -11.44
N ARG A 104 23.88 22.25 -12.36
CA ARG A 104 23.97 21.93 -13.78
C ARG A 104 24.71 23.03 -14.53
N LEU A 105 25.99 22.78 -14.83
CA LEU A 105 26.88 23.67 -15.58
C LEU A 105 26.65 23.54 -17.08
N GLU A 106 26.18 24.62 -17.70
CA GLU A 106 25.95 24.75 -19.15
C GLU A 106 26.42 26.14 -19.59
N GLY A 107 26.85 26.29 -20.85
CA GLY A 107 27.34 27.57 -21.39
C GLY A 107 28.77 27.94 -21.00
N PHE A 108 29.53 27.02 -20.42
CA PHE A 108 30.95 27.23 -20.12
C PHE A 108 31.81 27.07 -21.38
N GLU A 109 32.90 27.81 -21.45
CA GLU A 109 33.84 27.81 -22.57
C GLU A 109 35.24 27.41 -22.10
N VAL A 110 35.96 26.70 -22.97
CA VAL A 110 37.40 26.50 -22.78
C VAL A 110 38.10 27.80 -23.13
N THR A 111 38.74 28.41 -22.13
CA THR A 111 39.47 29.67 -22.31
C THR A 111 40.89 29.40 -22.75
N ASP A 112 41.55 28.44 -22.09
CA ASP A 112 42.93 28.07 -22.37
C ASP A 112 43.25 26.67 -21.82
N ASP A 113 44.34 26.08 -22.30
CA ASP A 113 44.90 24.86 -21.75
C ASP A 113 46.43 24.89 -21.75
N TYR A 114 47.03 24.27 -20.74
CA TYR A 114 48.48 24.26 -20.56
C TYR A 114 48.95 22.87 -20.15
N GLN A 115 50.15 22.50 -20.59
CA GLN A 115 50.76 21.24 -20.17
C GLN A 115 52.25 21.34 -20.04
N ASN A 116 52.80 20.55 -19.14
CA ASN A 116 54.23 20.28 -19.06
C ASN A 116 54.48 18.76 -19.15
N GLU A 117 55.67 18.32 -18.73
CA GLU A 117 56.05 16.91 -18.77
C GLU A 117 55.21 16.03 -17.82
N GLU A 118 54.69 16.59 -16.73
CA GLU A 118 54.07 15.82 -15.65
C GLU A 118 52.56 16.02 -15.54
N TYR A 119 52.05 17.20 -15.91
CA TYR A 119 50.66 17.60 -15.68
C TYR A 119 50.03 18.28 -16.91
N TYR A 120 48.70 18.24 -16.92
CA TYR A 120 47.84 18.97 -17.84
C TYR A 120 46.85 19.81 -17.03
N TRP A 121 46.65 21.05 -17.47
CA TRP A 121 45.73 22.02 -16.91
C TRP A 121 44.74 22.49 -17.96
N VAL A 122 43.53 22.78 -17.53
CA VAL A 122 42.51 23.41 -18.37
C VAL A 122 41.81 24.51 -17.60
N TYR A 123 41.54 25.62 -18.29
CA TYR A 123 40.87 26.79 -17.75
C TYR A 123 39.52 27.00 -18.45
N TYR A 124 38.45 26.93 -17.66
CA TYR A 124 37.08 27.21 -18.08
C TYR A 124 36.59 28.54 -17.52
N ARG A 125 35.77 29.23 -18.32
CA ARG A 125 35.01 30.41 -17.90
C ARG A 125 33.53 30.22 -18.20
N LEU A 126 32.67 30.85 -17.41
CA LEU A 126 31.23 30.87 -17.62
C LEU A 126 30.72 32.28 -17.32
N ASP A 127 30.15 32.96 -18.32
CA ASP A 127 29.56 34.28 -18.11
C ASP A 127 28.37 34.19 -17.14
N LYS A 128 28.39 35.03 -16.09
CA LYS A 128 27.37 35.01 -15.02
C LYS A 128 26.00 35.40 -15.55
N GLN A 129 25.91 36.34 -16.49
CA GLN A 129 24.64 36.76 -17.07
C GLN A 129 24.05 35.65 -17.96
N LEU A 130 24.88 35.00 -18.77
CA LEU A 130 24.50 33.85 -19.59
C LEU A 130 24.03 32.69 -18.70
N TYR A 131 24.74 32.41 -17.61
CA TYR A 131 24.33 31.38 -16.65
C TYR A 131 22.95 31.66 -16.05
N GLU A 132 22.70 32.90 -15.58
CA GLU A 132 21.40 33.30 -15.05
C GLU A 132 20.30 33.27 -16.14
N GLN A 133 20.61 33.64 -17.38
CA GLN A 133 19.68 33.53 -18.51
C GLN A 133 19.29 32.06 -18.79
N ILE A 134 20.27 31.15 -18.85
CA ILE A 134 20.03 29.72 -19.04
C ILE A 134 19.22 29.15 -17.86
N LYS A 135 19.54 29.54 -16.62
CA LYS A 135 18.78 29.14 -15.43
C LYS A 135 17.33 29.63 -15.49
N ALA A 136 17.12 30.91 -15.83
CA ALA A 136 15.79 31.49 -15.97
C ALA A 136 14.98 30.85 -17.10
N GLN A 137 15.60 30.59 -18.26
CA GLN A 137 14.97 29.92 -19.38
C GLN A 137 14.51 28.50 -19.01
N ARG A 138 15.39 27.70 -18.39
CA ARG A 138 15.05 26.34 -17.94
C ARG A 138 13.87 26.35 -16.96
N LYS A 139 13.88 27.29 -16.01
CA LYS A 139 12.77 27.48 -15.08
C LYS A 139 11.48 27.85 -15.82
N GLN A 140 11.54 28.76 -16.79
CA GLN A 140 10.39 29.16 -17.59
C GLN A 140 9.80 27.99 -18.38
N GLU A 141 10.65 27.15 -18.98
CA GLU A 141 10.24 25.95 -19.71
C GLU A 141 9.60 24.90 -18.78
N ALA A 142 10.16 24.68 -17.59
CA ALA A 142 9.57 23.80 -16.57
C ALA A 142 8.21 24.34 -16.10
N MET A 143 8.11 25.64 -15.87
CA MET A 143 6.88 26.31 -15.45
C MET A 143 5.79 26.25 -16.52
N GLU A 144 6.15 26.36 -17.80
CA GLU A 144 5.22 26.17 -18.92
C GLU A 144 4.64 24.75 -18.92
N ARG A 145 5.49 23.72 -18.81
CA ARG A 145 5.04 22.32 -18.76
C ARG A 145 4.18 22.03 -17.54
N ALA A 146 4.61 22.50 -16.36
CA ALA A 146 3.85 22.33 -15.12
C ALA A 146 2.47 23.01 -15.19
N PHE A 147 2.39 24.18 -15.82
CA PHE A 147 1.12 24.88 -16.02
C PHE A 147 0.18 24.12 -16.96
N GLN A 148 0.71 23.53 -18.04
CA GLN A 148 -0.08 22.67 -18.93
C GLN A 148 -0.60 21.43 -18.20
N MET A 149 0.23 20.78 -17.37
CA MET A 149 -0.17 19.66 -16.53
C MET A 149 -1.24 20.06 -15.50
N LEU A 150 -1.11 21.23 -14.87
CA LEU A 150 -2.12 21.77 -13.96
C LEU A 150 -3.46 21.98 -14.68
N SER A 151 -3.45 22.54 -15.89
CA SER A 151 -4.65 22.67 -16.71
C SER A 151 -5.26 21.31 -17.05
N ALA A 152 -4.44 20.32 -17.43
CA ALA A 152 -4.90 18.97 -17.74
C ALA A 152 -5.50 18.26 -16.49
N ALA A 153 -4.92 18.49 -15.31
CA ALA A 153 -5.43 17.99 -14.05
C ALA A 153 -6.82 18.53 -13.74
N ARG A 154 -7.04 19.83 -13.96
CA ARG A 154 -8.35 20.48 -13.80
C ARG A 154 -9.39 19.91 -14.77
N THR A 155 -9.06 19.77 -16.05
CA THR A 155 -9.96 19.12 -17.03
C THR A 155 -10.30 17.68 -16.63
N ALA A 156 -9.31 16.91 -16.15
CA ALA A 156 -9.55 15.54 -15.68
C ALA A 156 -10.41 15.52 -14.40
N ARG A 157 -10.26 16.50 -13.52
CA ARG A 157 -11.08 16.64 -12.32
C ARG A 157 -12.53 16.99 -12.67
N GLU A 158 -12.75 17.89 -13.61
CA GLU A 158 -14.09 18.26 -14.10
C GLU A 158 -14.83 17.06 -14.73
N SER A 159 -14.10 16.14 -15.36
CA SER A 159 -14.64 14.88 -15.87
C SER A 159 -14.71 13.76 -14.83
N ALA A 160 -14.38 14.07 -13.57
CA ALA A 160 -14.30 13.13 -12.45
C ALA A 160 -13.38 11.91 -12.71
N ALA A 161 -12.35 12.09 -13.56
CA ALA A 161 -11.29 11.13 -13.84
C ALA A 161 -10.19 11.23 -12.78
N VAL A 162 -10.50 10.76 -11.57
CA VAL A 162 -9.70 10.99 -10.34
C VAL A 162 -8.24 10.54 -10.46
N GLY A 163 -7.99 9.32 -10.96
CA GLY A 163 -6.63 8.81 -11.12
C GLY A 163 -5.79 9.66 -12.07
N LEU A 164 -6.38 10.09 -13.20
CA LEU A 164 -5.72 10.96 -14.17
C LEU A 164 -5.48 12.37 -13.61
N ALA A 165 -6.46 12.94 -12.90
CA ALA A 165 -6.31 14.24 -12.25
C ALA A 165 -5.14 14.23 -11.26
N ALA A 166 -5.10 13.24 -10.36
CA ALA A 166 -4.00 13.07 -9.40
C ALA A 166 -2.64 12.91 -10.10
N GLN A 167 -2.58 12.10 -11.16
CA GLN A 167 -1.36 11.92 -11.94
C GLN A 167 -0.85 13.25 -12.52
N GLN A 168 -1.74 14.06 -13.11
CA GLN A 168 -1.36 15.35 -13.71
C GLN A 168 -0.91 16.37 -12.66
N TYR A 169 -1.55 16.44 -11.48
CA TYR A 169 -1.04 17.27 -10.37
C TYR A 169 0.35 16.83 -9.92
N VAL A 170 0.57 15.52 -9.77
CA VAL A 170 1.89 14.97 -9.39
C VAL A 170 2.95 15.27 -10.44
N LEU A 171 2.62 15.19 -11.73
CA LEU A 171 3.55 15.56 -12.82
C LEU A 171 3.88 17.06 -12.79
N ALA A 172 2.91 17.93 -12.52
CA ALA A 172 3.17 19.36 -12.37
C ALA A 172 4.14 19.65 -11.20
N LEU A 173 3.91 18.99 -10.06
CA LEU A 173 4.81 19.07 -8.90
C LEU A 173 6.22 18.54 -9.23
N LYS A 174 6.30 17.42 -9.97
CA LYS A 174 7.56 16.82 -10.42
C LYS A 174 8.37 17.77 -11.29
N GLU A 175 7.75 18.41 -12.28
CA GLU A 175 8.41 19.36 -13.18
C GLU A 175 8.99 20.55 -12.41
N MET A 176 8.27 21.03 -11.38
CA MET A 176 8.70 22.16 -10.56
C MET A 176 9.69 21.80 -9.46
N ARG A 177 9.97 20.50 -9.24
CA ARG A 177 10.84 20.04 -8.15
C ARG A 177 12.20 20.72 -8.08
N PRO A 178 12.94 20.94 -9.20
CA PRO A 178 14.22 21.65 -9.14
C PRO A 178 14.12 23.11 -8.66
N HIS A 179 12.92 23.66 -8.60
CA HIS A 179 12.64 25.08 -8.33
C HIS A 179 11.66 25.28 -7.15
N TRP A 180 11.35 24.27 -6.32
CA TRP A 180 10.43 24.40 -5.18
C TRP A 180 10.89 25.42 -4.11
N GLY A 181 12.20 25.72 -4.05
CA GLY A 181 12.78 26.76 -3.21
C GLY A 181 12.73 28.17 -3.81
N GLU A 182 11.91 28.38 -4.84
CA GLU A 182 11.75 29.66 -5.52
C GLU A 182 10.26 30.02 -5.67
N VAL A 183 9.96 31.28 -5.99
CA VAL A 183 8.59 31.68 -6.36
C VAL A 183 8.31 31.24 -7.80
N ASN A 184 7.22 30.49 -7.97
CA ASN A 184 6.85 29.83 -9.23
C ASN A 184 5.50 30.33 -9.77
N THR A 185 5.44 31.63 -10.11
CA THR A 185 4.20 32.28 -10.55
C THR A 185 4.14 32.42 -12.07
N LYS A 186 3.06 31.92 -12.68
CA LYS A 186 2.72 32.12 -14.10
C LYS A 186 1.28 32.62 -14.21
N ASP A 187 1.07 33.69 -14.96
CA ASP A 187 -0.26 34.30 -15.18
C ASP A 187 -1.04 34.56 -13.86
N GLY A 188 -0.31 34.96 -12.82
CA GLY A 188 -0.86 35.22 -11.47
C GLY A 188 -1.09 33.97 -10.61
N ILE A 189 -0.77 32.77 -11.11
CA ILE A 189 -0.97 31.49 -10.42
C ILE A 189 0.37 30.95 -9.92
N GLN A 190 0.49 30.66 -8.62
CA GLN A 190 1.61 29.90 -8.05
C GLN A 190 1.44 28.42 -8.37
N VAL A 191 2.07 27.94 -9.43
CA VAL A 191 1.73 26.67 -10.09
C VAL A 191 1.91 25.45 -9.17
N ASP A 192 3.05 25.36 -8.50
CA ASP A 192 3.39 24.27 -7.58
C ASP A 192 2.50 24.27 -6.33
N ARG A 193 2.26 25.44 -5.74
CA ARG A 193 1.33 25.61 -4.62
C ARG A 193 -0.08 25.16 -4.99
N VAL A 194 -0.60 25.67 -6.11
CA VAL A 194 -1.97 25.37 -6.55
C VAL A 194 -2.12 23.90 -6.93
N ALA A 195 -1.11 23.30 -7.58
CA ALA A 195 -1.12 21.87 -7.85
C ALA A 195 -1.17 21.02 -6.56
N MET A 196 -0.45 21.43 -5.50
CA MET A 196 -0.51 20.77 -4.20
C MET A 196 -1.89 20.94 -3.53
N ASP A 197 -2.38 22.18 -3.47
CA ASP A 197 -3.66 22.52 -2.84
C ASP A 197 -4.82 21.76 -3.52
N GLU A 198 -4.85 21.74 -4.86
CA GLU A 198 -5.89 21.04 -5.63
C GLU A 198 -5.76 19.52 -5.58
N LEU A 199 -4.54 18.96 -5.44
CA LEU A 199 -4.34 17.54 -5.16
C LEU A 199 -4.88 17.15 -3.78
N LEU A 200 -4.59 17.94 -2.75
CA LEU A 200 -5.14 17.73 -1.41
C LEU A 200 -6.67 17.80 -1.43
N GLN A 201 -7.23 18.78 -2.13
CA GLN A 201 -8.68 18.90 -2.29
C GLN A 201 -9.27 17.71 -3.07
N LEU A 202 -8.59 17.20 -4.11
CA LEU A 202 -9.01 15.99 -4.83
C LEU A 202 -9.12 14.78 -3.90
N THR A 203 -8.13 14.56 -3.04
CA THR A 203 -8.17 13.42 -2.13
C THR A 203 -9.15 13.64 -0.98
N GLN A 204 -9.44 14.88 -0.59
CA GLN A 204 -10.48 15.19 0.39
C GLN A 204 -11.89 14.95 -0.16
N ASP A 205 -12.18 15.44 -1.36
CA ASP A 205 -13.50 15.35 -1.97
C ASP A 205 -13.85 13.96 -2.50
N LEU A 206 -12.84 13.09 -2.68
CA LEU A 206 -13.03 11.71 -3.09
C LEU A 206 -13.60 10.88 -1.94
N ASP A 207 -14.69 10.16 -2.17
CA ASP A 207 -15.27 9.27 -1.17
C ASP A 207 -15.95 8.04 -1.78
N ILE A 208 -16.36 7.11 -0.91
CA ILE A 208 -17.18 5.96 -1.22
C ILE A 208 -18.59 6.22 -0.68
N ASP A 209 -19.54 6.43 -1.58
CA ASP A 209 -20.96 6.56 -1.23
C ASP A 209 -21.60 5.16 -1.17
N LEU A 210 -22.24 4.85 -0.05
CA LEU A 210 -22.95 3.59 0.17
C LEU A 210 -24.45 3.83 0.16
N ASN A 211 -25.20 2.97 -0.53
CA ASN A 211 -26.67 3.01 -0.48
C ASN A 211 -27.25 2.54 0.88
N SER A 212 -26.42 2.23 1.86
CA SER A 212 -26.81 1.77 3.19
C SER A 212 -25.73 2.16 4.21
N GLN A 213 -26.14 2.66 5.37
CA GLN A 213 -25.23 2.99 6.49
C GLN A 213 -25.11 1.85 7.50
N GLU A 214 -26.16 1.03 7.62
CA GLU A 214 -26.21 -0.21 8.40
C GLU A 214 -27.03 -1.22 7.60
N VAL A 215 -26.77 -2.51 7.81
CA VAL A 215 -27.51 -3.59 7.17
C VAL A 215 -28.03 -4.55 8.23
N TYR A 216 -29.30 -4.92 8.13
CA TYR A 216 -29.92 -5.93 8.98
C TYR A 216 -30.34 -7.12 8.11
N LEU A 217 -29.82 -8.30 8.41
CA LEU A 217 -30.14 -9.56 7.74
C LEU A 217 -31.06 -10.38 8.65
N ASN A 218 -32.26 -10.69 8.18
CA ASN A 218 -33.26 -11.43 8.95
C ASN A 218 -34.24 -12.17 8.02
N SER A 219 -35.21 -12.87 8.61
CA SER A 219 -36.20 -13.64 7.84
C SER A 219 -37.08 -12.79 6.92
N SER A 220 -37.22 -11.47 7.16
CA SER A 220 -38.04 -10.60 6.29
C SER A 220 -37.40 -10.27 4.95
N ASN A 221 -36.08 -10.45 4.84
CA ASN A 221 -35.32 -10.21 3.60
C ASN A 221 -34.57 -11.45 3.11
N ASP A 222 -34.99 -12.65 3.56
CA ASP A 222 -34.34 -13.92 3.26
C ASP A 222 -32.82 -13.86 3.52
N PHE A 223 -32.43 -13.11 4.56
CA PHE A 223 -31.05 -12.81 4.93
C PHE A 223 -30.18 -12.29 3.78
N ARG A 224 -30.78 -11.53 2.86
CA ARG A 224 -30.09 -10.96 1.70
C ARG A 224 -30.26 -9.46 1.67
N HIS A 225 -29.13 -8.78 1.45
CA HIS A 225 -29.14 -7.35 1.18
C HIS A 225 -28.29 -7.01 -0.03
N ARG A 226 -28.81 -6.16 -0.92
CA ARG A 226 -28.05 -5.66 -2.06
C ARG A 226 -27.39 -4.34 -1.69
N LEU A 227 -26.08 -4.38 -1.53
CA LEU A 227 -25.25 -3.19 -1.31
C LEU A 227 -24.72 -2.67 -2.65
N GLU A 228 -24.77 -1.35 -2.81
CA GLU A 228 -24.09 -0.63 -3.88
C GLU A 228 -23.14 0.38 -3.26
N ALA A 229 -21.86 0.27 -3.62
CA ALA A 229 -20.83 1.26 -3.30
C ALA A 229 -20.42 2.00 -4.58
N ARG A 230 -20.49 3.33 -4.54
CA ARG A 230 -20.20 4.23 -5.66
C ARG A 230 -19.02 5.10 -5.31
N SER A 231 -18.14 5.33 -6.28
CA SER A 231 -17.11 6.34 -6.12
C SER A 231 -17.68 7.71 -6.45
N VAL A 232 -17.48 8.67 -5.56
CA VAL A 232 -17.94 10.05 -5.72
C VAL A 232 -16.80 11.03 -5.52
N LEU A 233 -16.84 12.13 -6.27
CA LEU A 233 -16.02 13.30 -6.07
C LEU A 233 -16.96 14.47 -5.75
N GLY A 234 -17.08 14.81 -4.46
CA GLY A 234 -18.14 15.68 -3.97
C GLY A 234 -19.51 15.05 -4.23
N THR A 235 -20.31 15.66 -5.12
CA THR A 235 -21.65 15.16 -5.49
C THR A 235 -21.70 14.41 -6.82
N GLN A 236 -20.57 14.30 -7.53
CA GLN A 236 -20.51 13.72 -8.87
C GLN A 236 -19.93 12.31 -8.81
N THR A 237 -20.55 11.35 -9.51
CA THR A 237 -19.97 10.02 -9.70
C THR A 237 -18.68 10.09 -10.52
N THR A 238 -17.65 9.38 -10.09
CA THR A 238 -16.38 9.35 -10.82
C THR A 238 -16.43 8.40 -12.02
N THR A 239 -15.37 8.42 -12.84
CA THR A 239 -15.06 7.31 -13.75
C THR A 239 -14.90 5.99 -12.96
N PRO A 240 -14.92 4.81 -13.61
CA PRO A 240 -14.71 3.53 -12.93
C PRO A 240 -13.48 3.55 -12.02
N GLN A 241 -13.60 2.98 -10.82
CA GLN A 241 -12.50 2.91 -9.85
C GLN A 241 -12.19 1.46 -9.45
N PRO A 242 -10.95 1.17 -9.03
CA PRO A 242 -10.59 -0.11 -8.45
C PRO A 242 -11.17 -0.22 -7.04
N PHE A 243 -11.96 -1.27 -6.80
CA PHE A 243 -12.48 -1.59 -5.49
C PHE A 243 -11.91 -2.92 -4.99
N ALA A 244 -11.50 -2.97 -3.74
CA ALA A 244 -11.31 -4.19 -2.99
C ALA A 244 -12.32 -4.23 -1.85
N TYR A 245 -12.76 -5.42 -1.45
CA TYR A 245 -13.60 -5.56 -0.27
C TYR A 245 -13.20 -6.80 0.52
N ARG A 246 -13.41 -6.72 1.83
CA ARG A 246 -13.25 -7.83 2.75
C ARG A 246 -14.53 -7.99 3.54
N PHE A 247 -15.14 -9.15 3.37
CA PHE A 247 -16.28 -9.60 4.13
C PHE A 247 -15.93 -11.00 4.60
N ASP A 248 -15.89 -11.21 5.92
CA ASP A 248 -15.24 -12.37 6.55
C ASP A 248 -13.72 -12.46 6.26
N LYS A 249 -13.11 -13.66 6.20
CA LYS A 249 -11.68 -13.91 6.05
C LYS A 249 -11.16 -13.66 4.63
N GLU A 250 -12.06 -13.54 3.65
CA GLU A 250 -11.69 -13.39 2.24
C GLU A 250 -11.62 -11.91 1.80
N ARG A 251 -10.51 -11.53 1.17
CA ARG A 251 -10.38 -10.28 0.41
C ARG A 251 -10.61 -10.55 -1.07
N LYS A 252 -11.52 -9.81 -1.68
CA LYS A 252 -11.82 -9.88 -3.12
C LYS A 252 -11.53 -8.53 -3.76
N GLU A 253 -11.04 -8.55 -5.00
CA GLU A 253 -10.71 -7.35 -5.77
C GLU A 253 -11.56 -7.30 -7.05
N LYS A 254 -12.03 -6.11 -7.42
CA LYS A 254 -12.61 -5.79 -8.73
C LYS A 254 -11.82 -4.63 -9.32
N THR A 255 -11.22 -4.89 -10.48
CA THR A 255 -10.17 -4.03 -11.05
C THR A 255 -10.67 -2.66 -11.47
N GLU A 256 -11.83 -2.52 -12.11
CA GLU A 256 -12.44 -1.22 -12.41
C GLU A 256 -13.97 -1.35 -12.54
N THR A 257 -14.74 -0.60 -11.77
CA THR A 257 -16.20 -0.56 -11.89
C THR A 257 -16.78 0.79 -11.47
N ASP A 258 -17.84 1.23 -12.13
CA ASP A 258 -18.61 2.43 -11.76
C ASP A 258 -19.36 2.25 -10.43
N VAL A 259 -19.83 1.02 -10.19
CA VAL A 259 -20.60 0.65 -9.00
C VAL A 259 -20.21 -0.75 -8.55
N LEU A 260 -19.66 -0.87 -7.35
CA LEU A 260 -19.48 -2.15 -6.71
C LEU A 260 -20.83 -2.63 -6.16
N THR A 261 -21.44 -3.61 -6.83
CA THR A 261 -22.63 -4.30 -6.30
C THR A 261 -22.22 -5.59 -5.58
N LEU A 262 -22.72 -5.76 -4.35
CA LEU A 262 -22.55 -6.94 -3.52
C LEU A 262 -23.91 -7.45 -3.05
N THR A 263 -24.07 -8.78 -2.98
CA THR A 263 -25.17 -9.43 -2.26
C THR A 263 -24.62 -9.94 -0.95
N LEU A 264 -24.99 -9.27 0.14
CA LEU A 264 -24.58 -9.64 1.50
C LEU A 264 -25.44 -10.79 2.02
N ARG A 265 -24.82 -11.66 2.79
CA ARG A 265 -25.41 -12.82 3.48
C ARG A 265 -24.76 -13.00 4.85
N PRO A 266 -25.42 -13.70 5.80
CA PRO A 266 -24.85 -14.01 7.09
C PRO A 266 -23.48 -14.68 6.98
N GLN A 267 -22.60 -14.42 7.95
CA GLN A 267 -21.26 -15.01 8.05
C GLN A 267 -21.08 -15.80 9.36
N GLY A 268 -22.18 -16.26 9.97
CA GLY A 268 -22.14 -17.04 11.21
C GLY A 268 -22.02 -16.22 12.51
N SER A 269 -22.12 -14.89 12.44
CA SER A 269 -22.13 -13.99 13.60
C SER A 269 -23.31 -13.02 13.53
N GLU A 270 -23.84 -12.61 14.69
CA GLU A 270 -24.86 -11.56 14.82
C GLU A 270 -24.34 -10.18 14.41
N HIS A 271 -23.02 -9.97 14.44
CA HIS A 271 -22.38 -8.73 14.01
C HIS A 271 -21.15 -9.01 13.15
N SER A 272 -21.10 -8.38 11.99
CA SER A 272 -19.99 -8.47 11.04
C SER A 272 -19.70 -7.10 10.45
N ILE A 273 -18.44 -6.87 10.07
CA ILE A 273 -18.02 -5.62 9.44
C ILE A 273 -17.56 -5.92 8.02
N LEU A 274 -18.18 -5.26 7.04
CA LEU A 274 -17.70 -5.21 5.67
C LEU A 274 -16.74 -4.03 5.52
N SER A 275 -15.54 -4.28 5.02
CA SER A 275 -14.60 -3.23 4.64
C SER A 275 -14.53 -3.12 3.12
N ILE A 276 -14.77 -1.93 2.58
CA ILE A 276 -14.63 -1.62 1.16
C ILE A 276 -13.51 -0.59 1.01
N GLU A 277 -12.52 -0.92 0.21
CA GLU A 277 -11.37 -0.09 -0.13
C GLU A 277 -11.45 0.34 -1.60
N MET A 278 -11.21 1.61 -1.87
CA MET A 278 -11.10 2.17 -3.21
C MET A 278 -9.74 2.82 -3.35
N ASP A 279 -8.96 2.40 -4.36
CA ASP A 279 -7.55 2.81 -4.46
C ASP A 279 -7.11 3.23 -5.88
N PRO A 280 -7.55 4.41 -6.37
CA PRO A 280 -7.10 4.93 -7.67
C PRO A 280 -5.61 5.28 -7.71
N PHE A 281 -4.92 5.33 -6.56
CA PHE A 281 -3.58 5.88 -6.46
C PHE A 281 -2.49 4.83 -6.28
N LYS A 282 -2.84 3.53 -6.33
CA LYS A 282 -1.93 2.41 -6.06
C LYS A 282 -0.61 2.48 -6.83
N ASP A 283 -0.68 2.74 -8.14
CA ASP A 283 0.51 2.79 -8.99
C ASP A 283 1.21 4.16 -8.90
N LEU A 284 0.44 5.24 -8.74
CA LEU A 284 0.99 6.58 -8.56
C LEU A 284 1.85 6.68 -7.28
N ARG A 285 1.45 6.01 -6.19
CA ARG A 285 2.26 5.91 -4.96
C ARG A 285 3.63 5.27 -5.21
N LYS A 286 3.71 4.25 -6.07
CA LYS A 286 4.99 3.63 -6.44
C LYS A 286 5.86 4.60 -7.25
N GLU A 287 5.24 5.36 -8.15
CA GLU A 287 5.93 6.34 -8.97
C GLU A 287 6.51 7.48 -8.12
N VAL A 288 5.73 8.11 -7.24
CA VAL A 288 6.23 9.21 -6.40
C VAL A 288 7.37 8.76 -5.48
N ARG A 289 7.35 7.51 -5.00
CA ARG A 289 8.46 6.93 -4.24
C ARG A 289 9.75 6.87 -5.06
N ARG A 290 9.67 6.32 -6.28
CA ARG A 290 10.81 6.19 -7.20
C ARG A 290 11.37 7.56 -7.58
N GLU A 291 10.48 8.55 -7.73
CA GLU A 291 10.83 9.92 -8.06
C GLU A 291 11.31 10.72 -6.84
N GLY A 292 11.41 10.15 -5.64
CA GLY A 292 11.87 10.86 -4.44
C GLY A 292 10.91 11.93 -3.94
N MET A 293 9.61 11.76 -4.18
CA MET A 293 8.51 12.57 -3.66
C MET A 293 7.61 11.74 -2.72
N ALA A 294 8.24 10.87 -1.91
CA ALA A 294 7.53 9.90 -1.06
C ALA A 294 6.56 10.54 -0.04
N PHE A 295 6.75 11.82 0.31
CA PHE A 295 5.82 12.58 1.14
C PHE A 295 4.39 12.60 0.56
N LEU A 296 4.24 12.51 -0.77
CA LEU A 296 2.93 12.44 -1.44
C LEU A 296 2.18 11.12 -1.18
N GLU A 297 2.84 10.07 -0.69
CA GLU A 297 2.15 8.82 -0.32
C GLU A 297 1.13 9.03 0.80
N GLN A 298 1.38 9.99 1.70
CA GLN A 298 0.45 10.30 2.78
C GLN A 298 -0.80 11.01 2.28
N VAL A 299 -0.72 11.71 1.15
CA VAL A 299 -1.84 12.39 0.48
C VAL A 299 -2.64 11.40 -0.36
N LEU A 300 -1.94 10.54 -1.10
CA LEU A 300 -2.50 9.60 -2.07
C LEU A 300 -3.00 8.30 -1.42
N ARG A 301 -3.72 8.37 -0.31
CA ARG A 301 -4.21 7.17 0.41
C ARG A 301 -5.46 6.56 -0.25
N PRO A 302 -5.66 5.23 -0.13
CA PRO A 302 -6.93 4.63 -0.49
C PRO A 302 -8.06 5.17 0.40
N LYS A 303 -9.28 5.18 -0.14
CA LYS A 303 -10.50 5.45 0.62
C LYS A 303 -11.06 4.15 1.16
N ILE A 304 -11.53 4.16 2.40
CA ILE A 304 -12.06 2.98 3.07
C ILE A 304 -13.41 3.32 3.67
N ALA A 305 -14.43 2.55 3.29
CA ALA A 305 -15.73 2.53 3.94
C ALA A 305 -15.86 1.27 4.81
N LEU A 306 -16.40 1.43 6.01
CA LEU A 306 -16.74 0.34 6.91
C LEU A 306 -18.26 0.32 7.06
N LEU A 307 -18.85 -0.87 6.96
CA LEU A 307 -20.29 -1.06 7.07
C LEU A 307 -20.58 -2.14 8.11
N ASP A 308 -21.34 -1.76 9.13
CA ASP A 308 -21.86 -2.69 10.12
C ASP A 308 -23.03 -3.49 9.54
N ILE A 309 -22.96 -4.81 9.72
CA ILE A 309 -23.95 -5.77 9.28
C ILE A 309 -24.39 -6.57 10.50
N TYR A 310 -25.67 -6.46 10.82
CA TYR A 310 -26.32 -7.16 11.92
C TYR A 310 -27.14 -8.33 11.37
N THR A 311 -26.94 -9.52 11.92
CA THR A 311 -27.74 -10.70 11.60
C THR A 311 -28.65 -11.02 12.77
N GLN A 312 -29.95 -11.11 12.51
CA GLN A 312 -30.93 -11.53 13.51
C GLN A 312 -31.42 -12.93 13.13
N TYR A 313 -30.80 -13.94 13.73
CA TYR A 313 -31.21 -15.32 13.52
C TYR A 313 -32.55 -15.57 14.23
N PRO A 314 -33.50 -16.27 13.59
CA PRO A 314 -34.70 -16.77 14.24
C PRO A 314 -34.31 -17.92 15.16
N ASP A 315 -35.16 -18.17 16.15
CA ASP A 315 -34.99 -19.35 16.99
C ASP A 315 -35.05 -20.61 16.14
N VAL A 316 -34.29 -21.63 16.51
CA VAL A 316 -34.31 -22.95 15.87
C VAL A 316 -34.81 -23.98 16.89
N SER A 317 -35.78 -24.79 16.49
CA SER A 317 -36.20 -25.95 17.30
C SER A 317 -35.37 -27.18 16.95
N ILE A 318 -35.06 -28.01 17.95
CA ILE A 318 -34.23 -29.20 17.78
C ILE A 318 -35.02 -30.45 18.15
N GLU A 319 -35.13 -31.38 17.22
CA GLU A 319 -35.74 -32.69 17.43
C GLU A 319 -34.65 -33.76 17.37
N VAL A 320 -34.47 -34.53 18.45
CA VAL A 320 -33.49 -35.62 18.51
C VAL A 320 -34.20 -36.94 18.79
N SER A 321 -34.01 -37.91 17.89
CA SER A 321 -34.51 -39.28 18.03
C SER A 321 -33.36 -40.29 17.96
N HIS A 322 -33.39 -41.30 18.82
CA HIS A 322 -32.41 -42.37 18.85
C HIS A 322 -33.08 -43.74 18.73
N SER A 323 -32.57 -44.59 17.85
CA SER A 323 -32.89 -46.02 17.80
C SER A 323 -31.75 -46.80 18.44
N ASP A 324 -32.03 -47.49 19.54
CA ASP A 324 -31.05 -48.29 20.27
C ASP A 324 -30.70 -49.60 19.52
N LEU A 325 -29.87 -50.44 20.16
CA LEU A 325 -29.44 -51.73 19.61
C LEU A 325 -30.58 -52.72 19.34
N ASN A 326 -31.73 -52.55 19.99
CA ASN A 326 -32.92 -53.39 19.84
C ASN A 326 -33.95 -52.78 18.87
N GLY A 327 -33.68 -51.57 18.34
CA GLY A 327 -34.62 -50.83 17.50
C GLY A 327 -35.65 -50.04 18.31
N GLU A 328 -35.50 -49.95 19.63
CA GLU A 328 -36.39 -49.18 20.48
C GLU A 328 -36.07 -47.68 20.38
N GLN A 329 -37.11 -46.85 20.36
CA GLN A 329 -36.97 -45.40 20.25
C GLN A 329 -36.69 -44.78 21.61
N GLY A 330 -35.69 -43.92 21.67
CA GLY A 330 -35.26 -43.19 22.86
C GLY A 330 -34.70 -41.82 22.54
N THR A 331 -34.08 -41.20 23.56
CA THR A 331 -33.47 -39.87 23.48
C THR A 331 -31.95 -39.96 23.44
N ALA A 332 -31.29 -39.02 22.76
CA ALA A 332 -29.83 -38.87 22.80
C ALA A 332 -29.43 -37.46 23.31
N PRO A 333 -29.43 -37.23 24.63
CA PRO A 333 -29.18 -35.90 25.21
C PRO A 333 -27.78 -35.34 24.90
N GLY A 334 -26.78 -36.21 24.76
CA GLY A 334 -25.42 -35.82 24.36
C GLY A 334 -25.38 -35.21 22.96
N LEU A 335 -26.05 -35.85 21.98
CA LEU A 335 -26.16 -35.32 20.62
C LEU A 335 -26.91 -33.98 20.59
N ARG A 336 -28.01 -33.87 21.36
CA ARG A 336 -28.74 -32.61 21.49
C ARG A 336 -27.82 -31.50 22.04
N SER A 337 -27.08 -31.80 23.10
CA SER A 337 -26.19 -30.83 23.76
C SER A 337 -25.08 -30.37 22.81
N ALA A 338 -24.53 -31.26 21.99
CA ALA A 338 -23.53 -30.90 20.98
C ALA A 338 -24.11 -29.99 19.89
N ILE A 339 -25.32 -30.27 19.39
CA ILE A 339 -26.01 -29.40 18.41
C ILE A 339 -26.29 -28.02 19.00
N VAL A 340 -26.80 -27.95 20.24
CA VAL A 340 -27.05 -26.68 20.93
C VAL A 340 -25.75 -25.90 21.12
N GLY A 341 -24.67 -26.58 21.53
CA GLY A 341 -23.34 -25.96 21.66
C GLY A 341 -22.89 -25.33 20.35
N GLY A 342 -22.94 -26.09 19.26
CA GLY A 342 -22.56 -25.57 17.95
C GLY A 342 -23.44 -24.42 17.47
N LEU A 343 -24.77 -24.48 17.64
CA LEU A 343 -25.65 -23.34 17.33
C LEU A 343 -25.33 -22.10 18.17
N THR A 344 -24.93 -22.29 19.43
CA THR A 344 -24.51 -21.20 20.32
C THR A 344 -23.22 -20.55 19.84
N ASP A 345 -22.28 -21.32 19.28
CA ASP A 345 -21.05 -20.78 18.68
C ASP A 345 -21.35 -19.86 17.48
N PHE A 346 -22.43 -20.16 16.74
CA PHE A 346 -22.97 -19.32 15.66
C PHE A 346 -23.96 -18.24 16.16
N GLN A 347 -24.17 -18.13 17.48
CA GLN A 347 -25.11 -17.20 18.10
C GLN A 347 -26.56 -17.37 17.62
N ILE A 348 -26.96 -18.61 17.29
CA ILE A 348 -28.32 -18.93 16.88
C ILE A 348 -29.13 -19.37 18.11
N PRO A 349 -30.21 -18.67 18.46
CA PRO A 349 -31.02 -19.04 19.61
C PRO A 349 -31.78 -20.36 19.36
N VAL A 350 -31.96 -21.13 20.43
CA VAL A 350 -32.70 -22.40 20.41
C VAL A 350 -34.02 -22.22 21.16
N ASP A 351 -35.13 -22.50 20.48
CA ASP A 351 -36.45 -22.56 21.11
C ASP A 351 -36.75 -24.02 21.50
N ASP A 352 -36.96 -24.24 22.80
CA ASP A 352 -37.38 -25.54 23.35
C ASP A 352 -38.88 -25.82 23.12
N GLY A 353 -39.63 -24.83 22.65
CA GLY A 353 -41.01 -24.96 22.19
C GLY A 353 -41.12 -25.50 20.75
N SER A 354 -42.34 -25.87 20.35
CA SER A 354 -42.65 -26.25 18.97
C SER A 354 -43.02 -25.06 18.07
N GLY A 355 -42.63 -23.83 18.48
CA GLY A 355 -43.09 -22.58 17.87
C GLY A 355 -42.20 -22.10 16.73
N SER A 356 -40.92 -22.49 16.70
CA SER A 356 -40.02 -22.12 15.62
C SER A 356 -40.40 -22.79 14.30
N ALA A 357 -40.39 -22.00 13.23
CA ALA A 357 -40.53 -22.49 11.86
C ALA A 357 -39.27 -23.20 11.35
N TYR A 358 -38.10 -22.92 11.93
CA TYR A 358 -36.83 -23.52 11.54
C TYR A 358 -36.50 -24.70 12.46
N ARG A 359 -36.06 -25.81 11.86
CA ARG A 359 -35.89 -27.07 12.59
C ARG A 359 -34.57 -27.74 12.25
N ILE A 360 -33.89 -28.25 13.26
CA ILE A 360 -32.82 -29.24 13.11
C ILE A 360 -33.33 -30.59 13.62
N VAL A 361 -33.32 -31.59 12.75
CA VAL A 361 -33.73 -32.96 13.08
C VAL A 361 -32.50 -33.85 13.10
N CYS A 362 -32.17 -34.39 14.27
CA CYS A 362 -31.08 -35.33 14.48
C CYS A 362 -31.64 -36.74 14.70
N ARG A 363 -31.30 -37.65 13.80
CA ARG A 363 -31.68 -39.07 13.90
C ARG A 363 -30.43 -39.89 14.09
N SER A 364 -30.44 -40.77 15.08
CA SER A 364 -29.32 -41.66 15.34
C SER A 364 -29.78 -43.10 15.45
N MET A 365 -28.94 -44.04 14.99
CA MET A 365 -29.21 -45.47 15.07
C MET A 365 -27.94 -46.21 15.45
N SER A 366 -28.02 -47.02 16.49
CA SER A 366 -26.91 -47.88 16.91
C SER A 366 -27.11 -49.31 16.45
N ARG A 367 -26.03 -49.96 16.07
CA ARG A 367 -26.01 -51.37 15.64
C ARG A 367 -24.88 -52.13 16.31
N ASP A 368 -25.15 -53.37 16.66
CA ASP A 368 -24.14 -54.28 17.20
C ASP A 368 -23.09 -54.60 16.12
N GLY A 369 -21.84 -54.29 16.42
CA GLY A 369 -20.67 -54.58 15.60
C GLY A 369 -20.02 -55.92 15.93
N GLY A 370 -20.59 -56.67 16.87
CA GLY A 370 -20.09 -57.94 17.36
C GLY A 370 -19.07 -57.78 18.48
N MET A 371 -18.47 -58.92 18.85
CA MET A 371 -17.47 -58.99 19.92
C MET A 371 -16.14 -59.43 19.35
N THR A 372 -15.06 -58.77 19.76
CA THR A 372 -13.69 -59.21 19.46
C THR A 372 -12.92 -59.34 20.77
N GLN A 373 -12.38 -60.54 21.04
CA GLN A 373 -11.80 -60.90 22.34
C GLN A 373 -12.80 -60.68 23.49
N GLN A 374 -12.54 -59.71 24.36
CA GLN A 374 -13.38 -59.32 25.51
C GLN A 374 -14.06 -57.95 25.34
N PHE A 375 -14.04 -57.40 24.12
CA PHE A 375 -14.61 -56.08 23.84
C PHE A 375 -15.82 -56.20 22.92
N HIS A 376 -16.90 -55.55 23.32
CA HIS A 376 -18.07 -55.26 22.50
C HIS A 376 -17.77 -54.07 21.60
N ILE A 377 -18.25 -54.15 20.36
CA ILE A 377 -18.15 -53.08 19.37
C ILE A 377 -19.57 -52.63 19.03
N VAL A 378 -19.82 -51.33 19.12
CA VAL A 378 -21.07 -50.72 18.65
C VAL A 378 -20.74 -49.66 17.62
N TYR A 379 -21.51 -49.63 16.55
CA TYR A 379 -21.45 -48.57 15.55
C TYR A 379 -22.71 -47.71 15.64
N THR A 380 -22.53 -46.39 15.59
CA THR A 380 -23.65 -45.45 15.55
C THR A 380 -23.57 -44.60 14.29
N ASP A 381 -24.69 -44.52 13.58
CA ASP A 381 -24.91 -43.60 12.48
C ASP A 381 -25.74 -42.41 12.98
N VAL A 382 -25.42 -41.20 12.55
CA VAL A 382 -26.15 -39.97 12.89
C VAL A 382 -26.44 -39.17 11.64
N ASP A 383 -27.70 -38.85 11.39
CA ASP A 383 -28.16 -37.95 10.35
C ASP A 383 -28.66 -36.64 10.99
N ILE A 384 -28.10 -35.51 10.59
CA ILE A 384 -28.53 -34.18 11.03
C ILE A 384 -29.09 -33.45 9.81
N ILE A 385 -30.36 -33.03 9.90
CA ILE A 385 -31.14 -32.48 8.79
C ILE A 385 -31.59 -31.08 9.17
N ALA A 386 -31.30 -30.12 8.31
CA ALA A 386 -31.79 -28.75 8.40
C ALA A 386 -33.07 -28.57 7.58
N ILE A 387 -34.10 -28.00 8.21
CA ILE A 387 -35.42 -27.77 7.62
C ILE A 387 -35.76 -26.28 7.77
N ASP A 388 -36.09 -25.64 6.65
CA ASP A 388 -36.46 -24.23 6.61
C ASP A 388 -37.89 -23.95 7.12
N ALA A 389 -38.25 -22.67 7.18
CA ALA A 389 -39.58 -22.22 7.59
C ALA A 389 -40.74 -22.73 6.71
N GLN A 390 -40.46 -23.18 5.49
CA GLN A 390 -41.45 -23.77 4.58
C GLN A 390 -41.59 -25.28 4.77
N GLY A 391 -40.78 -25.88 5.65
CA GLY A 391 -40.76 -27.31 5.91
C GLY A 391 -39.94 -28.11 4.88
N ALA A 392 -39.16 -27.44 4.03
CA ALA A 392 -38.29 -28.10 3.07
C ALA A 392 -36.94 -28.45 3.71
N THR A 393 -36.43 -29.64 3.40
CA THR A 393 -35.04 -29.99 3.72
C THR A 393 -34.10 -29.15 2.87
N VAL A 394 -33.35 -28.24 3.51
CA VAL A 394 -32.38 -27.37 2.83
C VAL A 394 -30.99 -27.97 2.77
N ASN A 395 -30.61 -28.76 3.77
CA ASN A 395 -29.33 -29.48 3.80
C ASN A 395 -29.35 -30.64 4.81
N SER A 396 -28.40 -31.56 4.71
CA SER A 396 -28.19 -32.65 5.66
C SER A 396 -26.72 -33.07 5.73
N THR A 397 -26.26 -33.48 6.90
CA THR A 397 -24.94 -34.07 7.11
C THR A 397 -25.05 -35.38 7.88
N ARG A 398 -24.05 -36.25 7.73
CA ARG A 398 -24.08 -37.59 8.29
C ARG A 398 -22.74 -38.00 8.89
N LEU A 399 -22.79 -38.61 10.07
CA LEU A 399 -21.70 -39.39 10.64
C LEU A 399 -22.03 -40.86 10.45
N GLU A 400 -21.14 -41.60 9.79
CA GLU A 400 -21.35 -43.03 9.52
C GLU A 400 -20.40 -43.89 10.36
N SER A 401 -20.97 -44.91 10.98
CA SER A 401 -20.25 -46.00 11.64
C SER A 401 -19.25 -45.54 12.69
N VAL A 402 -19.65 -44.56 13.51
CA VAL A 402 -18.83 -44.08 14.62
C VAL A 402 -18.73 -45.20 15.66
N LYS A 403 -17.49 -45.62 15.93
CA LYS A 403 -17.19 -46.85 16.67
C LYS A 403 -16.99 -46.60 18.18
N GLY A 404 -17.85 -47.20 18.99
CA GLY A 404 -17.64 -47.39 20.43
C GLY A 404 -17.08 -48.79 20.72
N VAL A 405 -16.10 -48.88 21.62
CA VAL A 405 -15.47 -50.14 22.03
C VAL A 405 -15.33 -50.16 23.53
N HIS A 406 -15.93 -51.15 24.19
CA HIS A 406 -15.87 -51.29 25.64
C HIS A 406 -16.01 -52.76 26.07
N ASN A 407 -15.66 -53.08 27.31
CA ASN A 407 -15.80 -54.44 27.86
C ASN A 407 -17.26 -54.84 28.17
N SER A 408 -18.22 -53.94 27.90
CA SER A 408 -19.66 -54.17 28.10
C SER A 408 -20.42 -53.53 26.95
N LEU A 409 -21.47 -54.20 26.47
CA LEU A 409 -22.26 -53.73 25.33
C LEU A 409 -22.88 -52.33 25.56
N GLU A 410 -23.43 -52.09 26.75
CA GLU A 410 -24.04 -50.80 27.13
C GLU A 410 -23.04 -49.64 27.07
N ASN A 411 -21.89 -49.75 27.77
CA ASN A 411 -20.88 -48.69 27.68
C ASN A 411 -20.25 -48.56 26.29
N ALA A 412 -20.19 -49.63 25.48
CA ALA A 412 -19.74 -49.53 24.08
C ALA A 412 -20.73 -48.71 23.25
N HIS A 413 -22.04 -48.87 23.52
CA HIS A 413 -23.10 -48.06 22.94
C HIS A 413 -23.01 -46.59 23.40
N THR A 414 -22.92 -46.32 24.70
CA THR A 414 -22.74 -44.96 25.24
C THR A 414 -21.52 -44.28 24.64
N LEU A 415 -20.37 -44.95 24.61
CA LEU A 415 -19.13 -44.40 24.05
C LEU A 415 -19.25 -44.10 22.54
N SER A 416 -20.02 -44.88 21.79
CA SER A 416 -20.26 -44.59 20.37
C SER A 416 -21.06 -43.28 20.20
N LEU A 417 -22.06 -43.03 21.05
CA LEU A 417 -22.88 -41.81 21.04
C LEU A 417 -22.08 -40.58 21.51
N GLU A 418 -21.24 -40.73 22.53
CA GLU A 418 -20.34 -39.68 22.99
C GLU A 418 -19.38 -39.26 21.88
N LYS A 419 -18.76 -40.22 21.18
CA LYS A 419 -17.90 -39.94 20.03
C LYS A 419 -18.62 -39.31 18.85
N CYS A 420 -19.91 -39.60 18.67
CA CYS A 420 -20.73 -38.88 17.70
C CYS A 420 -20.91 -37.42 18.15
N ALA A 421 -21.25 -37.18 19.42
CA ALA A 421 -21.42 -35.84 19.97
C ALA A 421 -20.13 -35.01 19.87
N GLU A 422 -18.96 -35.61 20.15
CA GLU A 422 -17.64 -34.98 19.99
C GLU A 422 -17.32 -34.57 18.54
N GLN A 423 -17.90 -35.27 17.55
CA GLN A 423 -17.72 -34.96 16.13
C GLN A 423 -18.74 -33.95 15.60
N ILE A 424 -19.77 -33.60 16.38
CA ILE A 424 -20.69 -32.51 16.05
C ILE A 424 -20.04 -31.20 16.49
N ASP A 425 -19.25 -30.63 15.60
CA ASP A 425 -18.52 -29.37 15.79
C ASP A 425 -19.02 -28.27 14.84
N GLU A 426 -18.46 -27.07 14.98
CA GLU A 426 -18.71 -25.91 14.11
C GLU A 426 -18.63 -26.28 12.62
N LYS A 427 -17.59 -27.04 12.25
CA LYS A 427 -17.32 -27.41 10.86
C LYS A 427 -18.36 -28.36 10.28
N LEU A 428 -18.90 -29.28 11.09
CA LEU A 428 -19.98 -30.18 10.67
C LEU A 428 -21.31 -29.43 10.47
N LEU A 429 -21.57 -28.41 11.31
CA LEU A 429 -22.83 -27.66 11.32
C LEU A 429 -22.85 -26.44 10.38
N GLU A 430 -21.70 -25.85 10.07
CA GLU A 430 -21.56 -24.67 9.20
C GLU A 430 -22.34 -24.80 7.87
N PRO A 431 -22.25 -25.92 7.11
CA PRO A 431 -22.99 -26.05 5.85
C PRO A 431 -24.51 -26.11 6.05
N LEU A 432 -24.98 -26.62 7.19
CA LEU A 432 -26.40 -26.67 7.52
C LEU A 432 -26.93 -25.26 7.80
N ILE A 433 -26.18 -24.48 8.58
CA ILE A 433 -26.53 -23.12 8.98
C ILE A 433 -26.51 -22.18 7.77
N HIS A 434 -25.49 -22.26 6.92
CA HIS A 434 -25.43 -21.49 5.67
C HIS A 434 -26.54 -21.85 4.67
N ALA A 435 -27.15 -23.04 4.79
CA ALA A 435 -28.28 -23.43 3.96
C ALA A 435 -29.63 -23.01 4.58
N LEU A 436 -29.69 -22.84 5.91
CA LEU A 436 -30.87 -22.39 6.65
C LEU A 436 -31.16 -20.90 6.44
N PHE A 437 -30.12 -20.08 6.28
CA PHE A 437 -30.21 -18.62 6.28
C PHE A 437 -29.63 -17.96 5.02
#